data_AF-A0A1F6T5R9-F1
#
_entry.id   AF-A0A1F6T5R9-F1
#
_cell.length_a   1.000
_cell.length_b   1.000
_cell.length_c   1.000
_cell.angle_alpha   90.00
_cell.angle_beta   90.00
_cell.angle_gamma   90.00
#
_symmetry.space_group_name_H-M   'P 1'
#
loop_
_entity.id
_entity.type
_entity.pdbx_description
1 polymer ?
#
loop_
_entity_poly.entity_id
_entity_poly.type
_entity_poly.pdbx_seq_one_letter_code
_entity_poly.pdbx_strand_id
1 'polypeptide(L)' 'MKFKDVLKSPVFPRGHRWSFEKRKGVYESEVTALVRKMLEDESIREDQRFAAERWRAEERLTKKP' A
#
# COMPACT_ATOMS: atom_id res chain seq x y z
N MET A 1 -13.80 8.61 -12.37
CA MET A 1 -12.67 7.87 -12.99
C MET A 1 -13.21 7.05 -14.14
N LYS A 2 -12.61 7.13 -15.32
CA LYS A 2 -12.91 6.15 -16.37
C LYS A 2 -12.15 4.87 -16.01
N PHE A 3 -12.69 3.68 -16.32
CA PHE A 3 -12.04 2.39 -16.02
C PHE A 3 -10.61 2.25 -16.60
N LYS A 4 -10.24 3.11 -17.55
CA LYS A 4 -8.90 3.18 -18.16
C LYS A 4 -7.82 3.78 -17.24
N ASP A 5 -8.20 4.44 -16.15
CA ASP A 5 -7.28 5.10 -15.21
C ASP A 5 -7.01 4.26 -13.95
N VAL A 6 -7.42 2.99 -13.93
CA VAL A 6 -7.18 2.09 -12.79
C VAL A 6 -5.72 1.66 -12.80
N LEU A 7 -4.95 2.11 -11.79
CA LEU A 7 -3.59 1.65 -11.58
C LEU A 7 -3.61 0.13 -11.42
N LYS A 8 -2.80 -0.59 -12.22
CA LYS A 8 -2.59 -2.03 -12.00
C LYS A 8 -1.71 -2.21 -10.79
N SER A 9 -2.11 -3.11 -9.89
CA SER A 9 -1.30 -3.42 -8.72
C SER A 9 0.07 -3.98 -9.10
N PRO A 10 1.12 -3.67 -8.31
CA PRO A 10 2.47 -4.12 -8.61
C PRO A 10 2.56 -5.64 -8.54
N VAL A 11 3.31 -6.23 -9.47
CA VAL A 11 3.58 -7.67 -9.52
C VAL A 11 5.06 -7.89 -9.26
N PHE A 12 5.36 -8.67 -8.22
CA PHE A 12 6.72 -8.98 -7.84
C PHE A 12 7.15 -10.35 -8.39
N PRO A 13 8.45 -10.53 -8.73
CA PRO A 13 8.97 -11.83 -9.15
C PRO A 13 8.75 -12.90 -8.08
N ARG A 14 8.63 -14.15 -8.53
CA ARG A 14 8.55 -15.30 -7.62
C ARG A 14 9.78 -15.34 -6.72
N GLY A 15 9.56 -15.41 -5.41
CA GLY A 15 10.64 -15.45 -4.41
C GLY A 15 11.14 -14.08 -3.96
N HIS A 16 10.60 -12.97 -4.48
CA HIS A 16 10.87 -11.64 -3.95
C HIS A 16 10.51 -11.56 -2.45
N ARG A 17 11.41 -10.97 -1.66
CA ARG A 17 11.24 -10.75 -0.22
C ARG A 17 11.82 -9.39 0.14
N TRP A 18 11.13 -8.68 1.03
CA TRP A 18 11.66 -7.47 1.65
C TRP A 18 12.54 -7.83 2.84
N SER A 19 13.78 -7.35 2.86
CA SER A 19 14.67 -7.45 4.01
C SER A 19 14.29 -6.39 5.04
N PHE A 20 13.97 -6.81 6.26
CA PHE A 20 13.56 -5.90 7.33
C PHE A 20 14.30 -6.19 8.62
N GLU A 21 14.49 -5.15 9.42
CA GLU A 21 15.02 -5.22 10.77
C GLU A 21 14.09 -4.49 11.73
N LYS A 22 13.96 -5.03 12.95
CA LYS A 22 13.20 -4.39 14.02
C LYS A 22 13.96 -3.16 14.54
N ARG A 23 13.23 -2.09 14.84
CA ARG A 23 13.80 -0.88 15.47
C ARG A 23 14.33 -1.21 16.86
N LYS A 24 15.52 -0.68 17.18
CA LYS A 24 16.13 -0.82 18.51
C LYS A 24 15.42 0.10 19.51
N GLY A 25 15.21 -0.39 20.74
CA GLY A 25 14.69 0.42 21.84
C GLY A 25 13.17 0.64 21.85
N VAL A 26 12.42 0.01 20.95
CA VAL A 26 10.95 0.04 20.94
C VAL A 26 10.39 -1.36 20.70
N TYR A 27 9.19 -1.62 21.21
CA TYR A 27 8.47 -2.83 20.82
C TYR A 27 8.00 -2.71 19.37
N GLU A 28 8.46 -3.62 18.52
CA GLU A 28 8.02 -3.75 17.12
C GLU A 28 7.88 -5.24 16.82
N SER A 29 6.70 -5.66 16.32
CA SER A 29 6.51 -7.03 15.84
C SER A 29 7.22 -7.24 14.49
N GLU A 30 7.50 -8.49 14.14
CA GLU A 30 8.11 -8.81 12.84
C GLU A 30 7.22 -8.37 11.68
N VAL A 31 5.91 -8.52 11.82
CA VAL A 31 4.92 -8.07 10.83
C VAL A 31 4.98 -6.55 10.68
N THR A 32 5.03 -5.81 11.79
CA THR A 32 5.14 -4.33 11.76
C THR A 32 6.41 -3.89 11.04
N ALA A 33 7.55 -4.53 11.34
CA ALA A 33 8.82 -4.21 10.70
C ALA A 33 8.82 -4.53 9.19
N LEU A 34 8.23 -5.67 8.81
CA LEU A 34 8.05 -6.04 7.41
C LEU A 34 7.16 -5.05 6.65
N VAL A 35 5.98 -4.74 7.18
CA VAL A 35 5.04 -3.80 6.54
C VAL A 35 5.68 -2.43 6.39
N ARG A 36 6.38 -1.93 7.41
CA ARG A 36 7.14 -0.68 7.32
C ARG A 36 8.13 -0.71 6.14
N LYS A 37 8.88 -1.81 5.99
CA LYS A 37 9.83 -1.95 4.88
C LYS A 37 9.13 -2.00 3.53
N MET A 38 8.01 -2.70 3.42
CA MET A 38 7.21 -2.76 2.20
C MET A 38 6.72 -1.37 1.76
N LEU A 39 6.37 -0.49 2.71
CA LEU A 39 5.92 0.87 2.42
C LEU A 39 7.04 1.82 1.95
N GLU A 40 8.31 1.42 2.07
CA GLU A 40 9.44 2.14 1.46
C GLU A 40 9.54 1.85 -0.05
N ASP A 41 8.92 0.76 -0.53
CA ASP A 41 8.83 0.45 -1.95
C ASP A 41 7.84 1.39 -2.64
N GLU A 42 8.33 2.15 -3.62
CA GLU A 42 7.53 3.16 -4.32
C GLU A 42 6.32 2.56 -5.03
N SER A 43 6.46 1.36 -5.59
CA SER A 43 5.38 0.68 -6.31
C SER A 43 4.22 0.30 -5.37
N ILE A 44 4.53 -0.08 -4.14
CA ILE A 44 3.52 -0.36 -3.10
C ILE A 44 2.92 0.94 -2.60
N ARG A 45 3.75 1.96 -2.38
CA ARG A 45 3.29 3.26 -1.87
C ARG A 45 2.32 3.94 -2.82
N GLU A 46 2.56 3.86 -4.12
CA GLU A 46 1.67 4.41 -5.16
C GLU A 46 0.36 3.63 -5.24
N ASP A 47 0.41 2.29 -5.21
CA ASP A 47 -0.79 1.45 -5.21
C ASP A 47 -1.69 1.73 -3.99
N GLN A 48 -1.11 1.83 -2.78
CA GLN A 48 -1.88 2.17 -1.58
C GLN A 48 -2.49 3.58 -1.66
N ARG A 49 -1.76 4.56 -2.20
CA ARG A 49 -2.28 5.91 -2.41
C ARG A 49 -3.46 5.89 -3.37
N PHE A 50 -3.30 5.22 -4.51
CA PHE A 50 -4.34 5.09 -5.52
C PHE A 50 -5.60 4.42 -4.96
N ALA A 51 -5.43 3.31 -4.23
CA ALA A 51 -6.53 2.60 -3.58
C ALA A 51 -7.27 3.49 -2.56
N ALA A 52 -6.54 4.26 -1.74
CA ALA A 52 -7.14 5.15 -0.76
C ALA A 52 -7.87 6.34 -1.40
N GLU A 53 -7.34 6.91 -2.47
CA GLU A 53 -8.00 7.98 -3.24
C GLU A 53 -9.29 7.47 -3.89
N ARG A 54 -9.24 6.28 -4.50
CA ARG A 54 -10.41 5.65 -5.09
C ARG A 54 -11.49 5.38 -4.04
N TRP A 55 -11.14 4.80 -2.90
CA TRP A 55 -12.08 4.55 -1.81
C TRP A 55 -12.78 5.83 -1.36
N ARG A 56 -12.03 6.91 -1.12
CA ARG A 56 -12.60 8.21 -0.71
C ARG A 56 -13.48 8.84 -1.80
N ALA A 57 -13.13 8.64 -3.06
CA ALA A 57 -13.95 9.12 -4.17
C ALA A 57 -15.29 8.36 -4.25
N GLU A 58 -15.27 7.03 -4.09
CA GLU A 58 -16.47 6.20 -4.02
C GLU A 58 -17.35 6.60 -2.82
N GLU A 59 -16.76 6.81 -1.64
CA GLU A 59 -17.48 7.26 -0.44
C GLU A 59 -18.17 8.62 -0.65
N ARG A 60 -17.53 9.58 -1.33
CA ARG A 60 -18.14 10.87 -1.65
C ARG A 60 -19.32 10.76 -2.62
N LEU A 61 -19.29 9.79 -3.53
CA LEU A 61 -20.37 9.56 -4.49
C LEU A 61 -21.57 8.90 -3.82
N THR A 62 -21.35 7.99 -2.87
CA THR A 62 -22.41 7.28 -2.14
C THR A 62 -23.03 8.09 -1.01
N LYS A 63 -22.35 9.12 -0.49
CA LYS A 63 -22.85 10.06 0.53
C LYS A 63 -23.68 11.23 0.00
N LYS A 64 -23.93 11.33 -1.31
CA LYS A 64 -24.85 12.35 -1.85
C LYS A 64 -26.31 11.96 -1.51
N PRO A 65 -27.12 12.86 -0.91
CA PRO A 65 -28.54 12.62 -0.67
C PRO A 65 -29.33 12.47 -1.97
#